data_AF-A0A661JWA1-F1
#
_entry.id   AF-A0A661JWA1-F1
#
_cell.length_a   1.000
_cell.length_b   1.000
_cell.length_c   1.000
_cell.angle_alpha   90.00
_cell.angle_beta   90.00
_cell.angle_gamma   90.00
#
_symmetry.space_group_name_H-M   'P 1'
#
loop_
_entity.id
_entity.type
_entity.pdbx_description
1 polymer ?
#
loop_
_entity_poly.entity_id
_entity_poly.type
_entity_poly.pdbx_seq_one_letter_code
_entity_poly.pdbx_strand_id
1 'polypeptide(L)'
;MTFFSGAARRRSFVLERITMLKGRFTHGDAFEILRFHQGSSPSRGGNSDICMHAADPLIRRSQTTGSMVVCLDDSDGFKIFVTAGSAPCMSTFKPVIPMAEEGLPSAIDKGGQGFSSDSWWWMHEMFHLGMLFHYSVLGRQIQDEVRSLESSMLNIPFYTWLSDDKDIDDISRSSFELTRDIERRYLDRMSSLHKDSHPLYNRYWRRIAQREGIPLAL
;
A
#
# COMPACT_ATOMS: atom_id res chain seq x y z
N MET A 1 24.95 10.53 11.05
CA MET A 1 23.88 11.43 11.53
C MET A 1 22.52 10.83 11.19
N THR A 2 21.69 10.50 12.16
CA THR A 2 20.37 9.87 11.97
C THR A 2 19.18 10.84 12.01
N PHE A 3 19.42 12.14 12.24
CA PHE A 3 18.35 13.15 12.40
C PHE A 3 17.40 13.22 11.19
N PHE A 4 17.95 13.24 9.97
CA PHE A 4 17.16 13.33 8.74
C PHE A 4 16.39 12.05 8.39
N SER A 5 16.67 10.92 9.07
CA SER A 5 15.94 9.67 8.82
C SER A 5 14.54 9.67 9.42
N GLY A 6 14.28 10.54 10.40
CA GLY A 6 12.98 10.62 11.10
C GLY A 6 12.67 9.43 12.02
N ALA A 7 13.59 8.47 12.18
CA ALA A 7 13.33 7.22 12.88
C ALA A 7 12.87 7.38 14.34
N ALA A 8 13.48 8.31 15.09
CA ALA A 8 13.09 8.59 16.47
C ALA A 8 11.63 9.11 16.56
N ARG A 9 11.22 9.98 15.62
CA ARG A 9 9.86 10.51 15.54
C ARG A 9 8.86 9.40 15.16
N ARG A 10 9.18 8.58 14.16
CA ARG A 10 8.35 7.40 13.78
C ARG A 10 8.14 6.47 14.97
N ARG A 11 9.23 6.12 15.68
CA ARG A 11 9.16 5.27 16.87
C ARG A 11 8.28 5.88 17.95
N SER A 12 8.46 7.16 18.24
CA SER A 12 7.64 7.86 19.26
C SER A 12 6.16 7.84 18.89
N PHE A 13 5.83 8.18 17.64
CA PHE A 13 4.45 8.17 17.13
C PHE A 13 3.78 6.80 17.26
N VAL A 14 4.47 5.74 16.82
CA VAL A 14 3.95 4.37 16.87
C VAL A 14 3.71 3.91 18.32
N LEU A 15 4.69 4.14 19.21
CA LEU A 15 4.56 3.74 20.61
C LEU A 15 3.44 4.48 21.34
N GLU A 16 3.27 5.78 21.07
CA GLU A 16 2.18 6.57 21.64
C GLU A 16 0.82 6.00 21.22
N ARG A 17 0.64 5.73 19.93
CA ARG A 17 -0.62 5.16 19.39
C ARG A 17 -0.93 3.78 19.95
N ILE A 18 0.05 2.87 19.98
CA ILE A 18 -0.13 1.53 20.56
C ILE A 18 -0.47 1.64 22.05
N THR A 19 0.20 2.53 22.78
CA THR A 19 -0.05 2.72 24.23
C THR A 19 -1.46 3.24 24.50
N MET A 20 -1.96 4.20 23.71
CA MET A 20 -3.33 4.73 23.82
C MET A 20 -4.42 3.69 23.50
N LEU A 21 -4.06 2.63 22.79
CA LEU A 21 -4.96 1.55 22.37
C LEU A 21 -4.67 0.24 23.12
N LYS A 22 -3.87 0.29 24.20
CA LYS A 22 -3.53 -0.90 24.99
C LYS A 22 -4.79 -1.65 25.44
N GLY A 23 -4.82 -2.96 25.21
CA GLY A 23 -5.95 -3.84 25.53
C GLY A 23 -7.12 -3.79 24.54
N ARG A 24 -7.07 -2.92 23.53
CA ARG A 24 -8.10 -2.79 22.47
C ARG A 24 -7.51 -2.65 21.06
N PHE A 25 -6.21 -2.92 20.91
CA PHE A 25 -5.51 -2.76 19.64
C PHE A 25 -5.91 -3.86 18.67
N THR A 26 -6.32 -3.47 17.47
CA THR A 26 -6.77 -4.36 16.39
C THR A 26 -5.86 -4.25 15.17
N HIS A 27 -6.04 -5.15 14.19
CA HIS A 27 -5.37 -5.01 12.90
C HIS A 27 -5.78 -3.73 12.15
N GLY A 28 -7.02 -3.26 12.33
CA GLY A 28 -7.46 -1.98 11.79
C GLY A 28 -6.61 -0.82 12.30
N ASP A 29 -6.29 -0.81 13.60
CA ASP A 29 -5.39 0.19 14.18
C ASP A 29 -3.97 0.09 13.62
N ALA A 30 -3.48 -1.14 13.38
CA ALA A 30 -2.19 -1.36 12.73
C ALA A 30 -2.17 -0.80 11.30
N PHE A 31 -3.24 -1.02 10.53
CA PHE A 31 -3.38 -0.44 9.18
C PHE A 31 -3.34 1.08 9.23
N GLU A 32 -4.09 1.72 10.13
CA GLU A 32 -4.10 3.17 10.28
C GLU A 32 -2.73 3.74 10.66
N ILE A 33 -1.99 3.06 11.54
CA ILE A 33 -0.61 3.45 11.88
C ILE A 33 0.28 3.35 10.64
N LEU A 34 0.21 2.26 9.89
CA LEU A 34 1.04 2.04 8.70
C LEU A 34 0.72 3.03 7.57
N ARG A 35 -0.53 3.48 7.48
CA ARG A 35 -1.00 4.51 6.55
C ARG A 35 -0.55 5.93 6.89
N PHE A 36 -0.14 6.15 8.14
CA PHE A 36 0.05 7.50 8.63
C PHE A 36 1.19 8.23 7.92
N HIS A 37 0.88 9.41 7.42
CA HIS A 37 1.84 10.41 7.00
C HIS A 37 1.32 11.81 7.35
N GLN A 38 2.23 12.76 7.56
CA GLN A 38 1.87 14.14 7.83
C GLN A 38 1.42 14.86 6.56
N GLY A 39 0.58 15.87 6.74
CA GLY A 39 0.09 16.72 5.66
C GLY A 39 -1.11 16.15 4.92
N SER A 40 -1.75 17.00 4.13
CA SER A 40 -2.96 16.67 3.36
C SER A 40 -2.69 15.89 2.07
N SER A 41 -1.42 15.65 1.71
CA SER A 41 -1.02 14.97 0.48
C SER A 41 0.37 14.32 0.58
N PRO A 42 0.65 13.26 -0.20
CA PRO A 42 1.97 12.64 -0.31
C PRO A 42 3.12 13.61 -0.59
N SER A 43 2.86 14.66 -1.38
CA SER A 43 3.86 15.68 -1.72
C SER A 43 4.31 16.52 -0.52
N ARG A 44 3.50 16.60 0.55
CA ARG A 44 3.73 17.47 1.72
C ARG A 44 4.25 16.75 2.97
N GLY A 45 4.44 15.44 2.92
CA GLY A 45 4.97 14.64 4.03
C GLY A 45 6.47 14.85 4.30
N GLY A 46 7.04 13.95 5.08
CA GLY A 46 8.46 13.94 5.41
C GLY A 46 8.99 12.56 5.80
N ASN A 47 10.31 12.44 5.96
CA ASN A 47 10.93 11.17 6.36
C ASN A 47 10.49 10.70 7.75
N SER A 48 9.85 11.53 8.57
CA SER A 48 9.28 11.11 9.86
C SER A 48 7.93 10.42 9.75
N ASP A 49 7.37 10.28 8.56
CA ASP A 49 6.10 9.61 8.31
C ASP A 49 6.24 8.09 8.31
N ILE A 50 5.18 7.37 8.69
CA ILE A 50 5.18 5.90 8.66
C ILE A 50 5.01 5.42 7.22
N CYS A 51 3.98 5.92 6.52
CA CYS A 51 3.84 5.82 5.08
C CYS A 51 4.75 6.86 4.43
N MET A 52 5.98 6.46 4.13
CA MET A 52 6.96 7.35 3.51
C MET A 52 6.65 7.52 2.03
N HIS A 53 6.52 8.79 1.61
CA HIS A 53 6.46 9.17 0.21
C HIS A 53 7.74 9.87 -0.19
N ALA A 54 8.43 9.30 -1.18
CA ALA A 54 9.57 9.95 -1.78
C ALA A 54 9.12 11.20 -2.55
N ALA A 55 9.96 12.23 -2.56
CA ALA A 55 9.61 13.52 -3.16
C ALA A 55 10.80 14.21 -3.84
N ASP A 56 12.02 13.87 -3.47
CA ASP A 56 13.21 14.53 -3.99
C ASP A 56 14.46 13.61 -3.93
N PRO A 57 15.51 13.87 -4.74
CA PRO A 57 16.67 12.99 -4.82
C PRO A 57 17.69 13.17 -3.69
N LEU A 58 17.51 14.11 -2.77
CA LEU A 58 18.50 14.47 -1.74
C LEU A 58 18.07 14.04 -0.34
N ILE A 59 16.90 14.51 0.11
CA ILE A 59 16.41 14.39 1.48
C ILE A 59 15.30 13.35 1.56
N ARG A 60 14.21 13.49 0.80
CA ARG A 60 13.05 12.56 0.83
C ARG A 60 13.15 11.49 -0.24
N ARG A 61 14.10 10.57 -0.07
CA ARG A 61 14.40 9.47 -1.01
C ARG A 61 13.72 8.13 -0.68
N SER A 62 13.18 8.00 0.52
CA SER A 62 12.58 6.74 0.99
C SER A 62 11.11 6.64 0.59
N GLN A 63 10.70 5.44 0.18
CA GLN A 63 9.33 5.10 -0.21
C GLN A 63 8.92 3.84 0.55
N THR A 64 7.71 3.81 1.09
CA THR A 64 7.12 2.55 1.61
C THR A 64 6.70 1.68 0.43
N THR A 65 7.38 0.56 0.19
CA THR A 65 7.19 -0.33 -0.97
C THR A 65 6.27 -1.52 -0.71
N GLY A 66 5.89 -1.74 0.55
CA GLY A 66 5.06 -2.84 1.00
C GLY A 66 4.72 -2.67 2.48
N SER A 67 3.63 -3.27 2.91
CA SER A 67 3.22 -3.31 4.31
C SER A 67 2.57 -4.65 4.63
N MET A 68 2.80 -5.13 5.85
CA MET A 68 2.31 -6.42 6.33
C MET A 68 1.87 -6.28 7.78
N VAL A 69 0.75 -6.92 8.12
CA VAL A 69 0.27 -7.07 9.49
C VAL A 69 0.02 -8.55 9.73
N VAL A 70 0.57 -9.08 10.82
CA VAL A 70 0.32 -10.45 11.28
C VAL A 70 -0.35 -10.37 12.64
N CYS A 71 -1.54 -10.94 12.73
CA CYS A 71 -2.24 -11.14 14.00
C CYS A 71 -1.89 -12.54 14.50
N LEU A 72 -1.54 -12.67 15.77
CA LEU A 72 -1.31 -13.95 16.43
C LEU A 72 -2.38 -14.15 17.49
N ASP A 73 -2.84 -15.38 17.68
CA ASP A 73 -3.67 -15.76 18.83
C ASP A 73 -2.94 -16.74 19.75
N ASP A 74 -3.58 -17.08 20.89
CA ASP A 74 -3.03 -17.96 21.91
C ASP A 74 -3.03 -19.45 21.50
N SER A 75 -3.57 -19.80 20.33
CA SER A 75 -3.73 -21.17 19.82
C SER A 75 -2.75 -21.51 18.68
N ASP A 76 -1.63 -20.77 18.60
CA ASP A 76 -0.66 -20.81 17.49
C ASP A 76 -1.28 -20.46 16.11
N GLY A 77 -2.49 -19.89 16.11
CA GLY A 77 -3.18 -19.40 14.94
C GLY A 77 -2.72 -18.01 14.55
N PHE A 78 -2.85 -17.69 13.28
CA PHE A 78 -2.52 -16.36 12.77
C PHE A 78 -3.45 -15.88 11.66
N LYS A 79 -3.37 -14.58 11.36
CA LYS A 79 -3.92 -13.95 10.16
C LYS A 79 -2.87 -13.04 9.56
N ILE A 80 -2.63 -13.14 8.26
CA ILE A 80 -1.65 -12.32 7.54
C ILE A 80 -2.40 -11.41 6.58
N PHE A 81 -2.06 -10.13 6.64
CA PHE A 81 -2.55 -9.12 5.71
C PHE A 81 -1.37 -8.43 5.03
N VAL A 82 -1.41 -8.28 3.71
CA VAL A 82 -0.36 -7.61 2.93
C VAL A 82 -0.95 -6.58 1.98
N THR A 83 -0.21 -5.50 1.71
CA THR A 83 -0.60 -4.58 0.62
C THR A 83 -0.26 -5.16 -0.75
N ALA A 84 0.81 -5.95 -0.84
CA ALA A 84 1.41 -6.41 -2.10
C ALA A 84 1.71 -5.25 -3.09
N GLY A 85 1.96 -4.05 -2.55
CA GLY A 85 2.13 -2.80 -3.28
C GLY A 85 2.65 -1.71 -2.35
N SER A 86 3.12 -0.61 -2.93
CA SER A 86 3.64 0.54 -2.18
C SER A 86 2.53 1.34 -1.50
N ALA A 87 2.90 2.33 -0.69
CA ALA A 87 2.01 3.35 -0.14
C ALA A 87 0.70 2.81 0.47
N PRO A 88 0.71 2.21 1.69
CA PRO A 88 -0.49 1.68 2.35
C PRO A 88 -1.64 2.69 2.49
N CYS A 89 -1.36 4.00 2.43
CA CYS A 89 -2.38 5.07 2.45
C CYS A 89 -3.28 5.12 1.19
N MET A 90 -2.91 4.41 0.13
CA MET A 90 -3.67 4.29 -1.14
C MET A 90 -3.84 2.83 -1.56
N SER A 91 -3.44 1.87 -0.72
CA SER A 91 -3.39 0.45 -1.05
C SER A 91 -4.24 -0.35 -0.08
N THR A 92 -4.90 -1.36 -0.61
CA THR A 92 -5.70 -2.32 0.16
C THR A 92 -4.79 -3.35 0.82
N PHE A 93 -4.99 -3.57 2.12
CA PHE A 93 -4.55 -4.78 2.79
C PHE A 93 -5.42 -5.95 2.30
N LYS A 94 -4.77 -7.06 1.96
CA LYS A 94 -5.37 -8.27 1.42
C LYS A 94 -5.02 -9.43 2.36
N PRO A 95 -5.99 -10.26 2.76
CA PRO A 95 -5.69 -11.45 3.53
C PRO A 95 -4.91 -12.42 2.64
N VAL A 96 -3.95 -13.16 3.22
CA VAL A 96 -3.17 -14.16 2.48
C VAL A 96 -3.06 -15.46 3.28
N ILE A 97 -3.36 -16.57 2.63
CA ILE A 97 -3.23 -17.92 3.18
C ILE A 97 -2.02 -18.60 2.52
N PRO A 98 -0.87 -18.75 3.21
CA PRO A 98 0.38 -19.12 2.56
C PRO A 98 0.39 -20.49 1.87
N MET A 99 -0.32 -21.47 2.42
CA MET A 99 -0.30 -22.87 1.97
C MET A 99 -1.59 -23.28 1.23
N ALA A 100 -2.41 -22.33 0.79
CA ALA A 100 -3.60 -22.65 0.00
C ALA A 100 -3.24 -23.32 -1.34
N GLU A 101 -4.13 -24.18 -1.81
CA GLU A 101 -3.94 -25.01 -3.01
C GLU A 101 -3.79 -24.17 -4.28
N GLU A 102 -4.66 -23.17 -4.48
CA GLU A 102 -4.57 -22.24 -5.63
C GLU A 102 -3.49 -21.18 -5.41
N GLY A 103 -3.26 -20.81 -4.15
CA GLY A 103 -2.22 -19.89 -3.73
C GLY A 103 -2.44 -18.45 -4.19
N LEU A 104 -1.36 -17.65 -4.12
CA LEU A 104 -1.41 -16.25 -4.54
C LEU A 104 -1.41 -16.11 -6.06
N PRO A 105 -1.98 -15.01 -6.62
CA PRO A 105 -1.93 -14.76 -8.05
C PRO A 105 -0.50 -14.83 -8.60
N SER A 106 -0.29 -15.62 -9.65
CA SER A 106 1.05 -15.82 -10.27
C SER A 106 1.73 -14.53 -10.76
N ALA A 107 0.97 -13.45 -10.95
CA ALA A 107 1.50 -12.12 -11.27
C ALA A 107 2.34 -11.51 -10.14
N ILE A 108 2.18 -11.95 -8.89
CA ILE A 108 2.96 -11.49 -7.73
C ILE A 108 4.43 -11.91 -7.86
N ASP A 109 4.69 -13.12 -8.35
CA ASP A 109 6.05 -13.65 -8.53
C ASP A 109 6.77 -13.07 -9.74
N LYS A 110 6.09 -12.27 -10.55
CA LYS A 110 6.65 -11.61 -11.74
C LYS A 110 7.28 -10.26 -11.40
N GLY A 111 7.65 -10.02 -10.15
CA GLY A 111 8.48 -8.87 -9.76
C GLY A 111 9.87 -8.92 -10.42
N GLY A 112 10.45 -7.77 -10.78
CA GLY A 112 11.73 -7.75 -11.48
C GLY A 112 12.35 -6.35 -11.66
N GLN A 113 13.56 -6.29 -12.22
CA GLN A 113 14.29 -5.04 -12.48
C GLN A 113 13.77 -4.37 -13.76
N GLY A 114 12.72 -3.56 -13.62
CA GLY A 114 12.11 -2.75 -14.68
C GLY A 114 10.65 -3.11 -14.94
N PHE A 115 9.90 -2.13 -15.45
CA PHE A 115 8.46 -2.25 -15.65
C PHE A 115 8.07 -3.48 -16.48
N SER A 116 7.06 -4.19 -16.00
CA SER A 116 6.40 -5.29 -16.70
C SER A 116 4.90 -5.23 -16.47
N SER A 117 4.11 -5.23 -17.54
CA SER A 117 2.64 -5.25 -17.45
C SER A 117 2.08 -6.57 -16.91
N ASP A 118 2.89 -7.64 -16.91
CA ASP A 118 2.51 -8.94 -16.37
C ASP A 118 2.75 -9.03 -14.85
N SER A 119 3.43 -8.03 -14.28
CA SER A 119 3.80 -8.00 -12.87
C SER A 119 2.76 -7.24 -12.06
N TRP A 120 2.29 -7.88 -10.99
CA TRP A 120 1.40 -7.25 -10.02
C TRP A 120 2.01 -5.97 -9.47
N TRP A 121 3.27 -6.06 -9.02
CA TRP A 121 3.96 -4.94 -8.37
C TRP A 121 4.17 -3.76 -9.31
N TRP A 122 4.56 -4.00 -10.57
CA TRP A 122 4.77 -2.91 -11.53
C TRP A 122 3.47 -2.26 -12.02
N MET A 123 2.40 -3.04 -12.17
CA MET A 123 1.07 -2.49 -12.45
C MET A 123 0.59 -1.61 -11.29
N HIS A 124 0.81 -2.05 -10.05
CA HIS A 124 0.55 -1.23 -8.87
C HIS A 124 1.40 0.06 -8.86
N GLU A 125 2.69 -0.01 -9.19
CA GLU A 125 3.54 1.20 -9.25
C GLU A 125 3.08 2.19 -10.33
N MET A 126 2.57 1.70 -11.46
CA MET A 126 1.97 2.55 -12.49
C MET A 126 0.74 3.30 -11.94
N PHE A 127 -0.15 2.58 -11.26
CA PHE A 127 -1.29 3.18 -10.56
C PHE A 127 -0.86 4.18 -9.49
N HIS A 128 0.10 3.81 -8.63
CA HIS A 128 0.62 4.66 -7.56
C HIS A 128 1.21 5.96 -8.13
N LEU A 129 2.03 5.91 -9.19
CA LEU A 129 2.55 7.11 -9.84
C LEU A 129 1.44 7.99 -10.44
N GLY A 130 0.44 7.37 -11.06
CA GLY A 130 -0.76 8.05 -11.52
C GLY A 130 -1.46 8.80 -10.38
N MET A 131 -1.64 8.14 -9.24
CA MET A 131 -2.20 8.74 -8.03
C MET A 131 -1.37 9.92 -7.52
N LEU A 132 -0.04 9.83 -7.54
CA LEU A 132 0.83 10.93 -7.08
C LEU A 132 0.68 12.21 -7.92
N PHE A 133 0.29 12.10 -9.19
CA PHE A 133 0.02 13.25 -10.05
C PHE A 133 -1.42 13.76 -9.98
N HIS A 134 -2.36 13.01 -9.41
CA HIS A 134 -3.79 13.36 -9.39
C HIS A 134 -4.37 13.31 -7.98
N TYR A 135 -3.52 13.38 -6.96
CA TYR A 135 -3.90 13.13 -5.58
C TYR A 135 -4.91 14.16 -5.07
N SER A 136 -4.80 15.43 -5.48
CA SER A 136 -5.72 16.47 -5.03
C SER A 136 -7.18 16.18 -5.41
N VAL A 137 -7.40 15.49 -6.52
CA VAL A 137 -8.73 15.15 -7.04
C VAL A 137 -9.19 13.76 -6.58
N LEU A 138 -8.29 12.77 -6.61
CA LEU A 138 -8.63 11.36 -6.43
C LEU A 138 -8.30 10.82 -5.03
N GLY A 139 -7.47 11.50 -4.24
CA GLY A 139 -6.90 10.98 -2.99
C GLY A 139 -7.94 10.55 -1.95
N ARG A 140 -9.00 11.34 -1.76
CA ARG A 140 -10.10 10.95 -0.85
C ARG A 140 -10.90 9.76 -1.39
N GLN A 141 -11.18 9.77 -2.70
CA GLN A 141 -12.00 8.74 -3.33
C GLN A 141 -11.35 7.37 -3.23
N ILE A 142 -10.04 7.29 -3.53
CA ILE A 142 -9.32 6.02 -3.39
C ILE A 142 -9.25 5.56 -1.94
N GLN A 143 -9.10 6.48 -0.97
CA GLN A 143 -9.08 6.12 0.44
C GLN A 143 -10.42 5.54 0.92
N ASP A 144 -11.53 6.14 0.49
CA ASP A 144 -12.86 5.65 0.81
C ASP A 144 -13.11 4.26 0.18
N GLU A 145 -12.67 4.07 -1.06
CA GLU A 145 -12.82 2.80 -1.79
C GLU A 145 -11.94 1.68 -1.22
N VAL A 146 -10.69 2.00 -0.86
CA VAL A 146 -9.79 1.10 -0.14
C VAL A 146 -10.44 0.62 1.17
N ARG A 147 -10.94 1.56 1.99
CA ARG A 147 -11.58 1.23 3.27
C ARG A 147 -12.86 0.42 3.08
N SER A 148 -13.65 0.73 2.06
CA SER A 148 -14.86 -0.01 1.73
C SER A 148 -14.53 -1.46 1.35
N LEU A 149 -13.50 -1.69 0.54
CA LEU A 149 -13.07 -3.02 0.14
C LEU A 149 -12.56 -3.84 1.33
N GLU A 150 -11.76 -3.22 2.17
CA GLU A 150 -11.22 -3.86 3.37
C GLU A 150 -12.32 -4.28 4.34
N SER A 151 -13.32 -3.43 4.52
CA SER A 151 -14.45 -3.72 5.41
C SER A 151 -15.24 -4.94 4.96
N SER A 152 -15.22 -5.31 3.67
CA SER A 152 -15.92 -6.48 3.15
C SER A 152 -15.08 -7.77 3.14
N MET A 153 -13.77 -7.72 3.43
CA MET A 153 -12.88 -8.89 3.24
C MET A 153 -11.96 -9.21 4.41
N LEU A 154 -11.75 -8.30 5.37
CA LEU A 154 -10.72 -8.48 6.40
C LEU A 154 -11.22 -9.18 7.67
N ASN A 155 -12.51 -9.49 7.75
CA ASN A 155 -13.06 -10.29 8.84
C ASN A 155 -12.94 -11.80 8.55
N ILE A 156 -11.70 -12.30 8.51
CA ILE A 156 -11.39 -13.74 8.35
C ILE A 156 -11.11 -14.40 9.70
N PRO A 157 -11.32 -15.72 9.88
CA PRO A 157 -10.93 -16.44 11.09
C PRO A 157 -9.40 -16.61 11.20
N PHE A 158 -8.90 -16.96 12.39
CA PHE A 158 -7.49 -17.34 12.56
C PHE A 158 -7.28 -18.72 11.93
N TYR A 159 -6.12 -18.95 11.33
CA TYR A 159 -5.76 -20.21 10.67
C TYR A 159 -4.34 -20.63 11.05
N THR A 160 -4.05 -21.91 10.88
CA THR A 160 -2.70 -22.47 11.11
C THR A 160 -1.87 -22.39 9.84
N TRP A 161 -0.55 -22.60 9.95
CA TRP A 161 0.35 -22.55 8.80
C TRP A 161 -0.04 -23.52 7.69
N LEU A 162 -0.53 -24.71 8.05
CA LEU A 162 -0.90 -25.78 7.11
C LEU A 162 -2.36 -25.70 6.66
N SER A 163 -3.07 -24.61 6.94
CA SER A 163 -4.46 -24.45 6.53
C SER A 163 -4.59 -24.35 5.02
N ASP A 164 -5.58 -25.06 4.48
CA ASP A 164 -6.05 -25.08 3.11
C ASP A 164 -7.52 -24.60 3.01
N ASP A 165 -7.93 -23.73 3.93
CA ASP A 165 -9.30 -23.23 4.02
C ASP A 165 -9.70 -22.48 2.73
N LYS A 166 -10.62 -23.09 1.99
CA LYS A 166 -11.07 -22.61 0.68
C LYS A 166 -11.82 -21.29 0.74
N ASP A 167 -12.51 -21.01 1.84
CA ASP A 167 -13.23 -19.73 1.98
C ASP A 167 -12.22 -18.59 2.17
N ILE A 168 -11.16 -18.81 2.95
CA ILE A 168 -10.08 -17.83 3.14
C ILE A 168 -9.27 -17.65 1.84
N ASP A 169 -9.01 -18.75 1.13
CA ASP A 169 -8.33 -18.70 -0.17
C ASP A 169 -9.14 -17.92 -1.21
N ASP A 170 -10.45 -18.17 -1.29
CA ASP A 170 -11.36 -17.45 -2.17
C ASP A 170 -11.41 -15.95 -1.84
N ILE A 171 -11.45 -15.59 -0.55
CA ILE A 171 -11.39 -14.18 -0.11
C ILE A 171 -10.03 -13.57 -0.48
N SER A 172 -8.94 -14.28 -0.23
CA SER A 172 -7.57 -13.86 -0.60
C SER A 172 -7.51 -13.54 -2.09
N ARG A 173 -7.80 -14.50 -2.96
CA ARG A 173 -7.80 -14.34 -4.42
C ARG A 173 -8.73 -13.22 -4.89
N SER A 174 -9.97 -13.19 -4.41
CA SER A 174 -10.94 -12.16 -4.79
C SER A 174 -10.47 -10.76 -4.38
N SER A 175 -9.77 -10.62 -3.25
CA SER A 175 -9.23 -9.33 -2.81
C SER A 175 -8.16 -8.78 -3.74
N PHE A 176 -7.34 -9.67 -4.33
CA PHE A 176 -6.38 -9.29 -5.38
C PHE A 176 -7.14 -8.89 -6.66
N GLU A 177 -8.05 -9.71 -7.14
CA GLU A 177 -8.79 -9.40 -8.38
C GLU A 177 -9.53 -8.05 -8.29
N LEU A 178 -10.28 -7.83 -7.22
CA LEU A 178 -11.03 -6.60 -7.00
C LEU A 178 -10.12 -5.38 -6.85
N THR A 179 -8.97 -5.52 -6.18
CA THR A 179 -7.98 -4.44 -6.10
C THR A 179 -7.45 -4.09 -7.48
N ARG A 180 -7.12 -5.10 -8.30
CA ARG A 180 -6.61 -4.87 -9.67
C ARG A 180 -7.62 -4.13 -10.52
N ASP A 181 -8.90 -4.44 -10.36
CA ASP A 181 -9.98 -3.79 -11.10
C ASP A 181 -10.22 -2.34 -10.63
N ILE A 182 -10.08 -2.07 -9.32
CA ILE A 182 -10.05 -0.69 -8.79
C ILE A 182 -8.90 0.08 -9.43
N GLU A 183 -7.67 -0.43 -9.34
CA GLU A 183 -6.48 0.26 -9.85
C GLU A 183 -6.58 0.56 -11.35
N ARG A 184 -7.08 -0.40 -12.15
CA ARG A 184 -7.34 -0.20 -13.59
C ARG A 184 -8.35 0.91 -13.85
N ARG A 185 -9.50 0.91 -13.14
CA ARG A 185 -10.48 1.99 -13.29
C ARG A 185 -9.91 3.35 -12.96
N TYR A 186 -9.04 3.46 -11.95
CA TYR A 186 -8.39 4.72 -11.60
C TYR A 186 -7.38 5.16 -12.67
N LEU A 187 -6.58 4.24 -13.19
CA LEU A 187 -5.68 4.50 -14.31
C LEU A 187 -6.44 5.05 -15.52
N ASP A 188 -7.56 4.42 -15.90
CA ASP A 188 -8.41 4.88 -17.00
C ASP A 188 -8.95 6.29 -16.73
N ARG A 189 -9.45 6.55 -15.51
CA ARG A 189 -9.95 7.88 -15.11
C ARG A 189 -8.86 8.95 -15.18
N MET A 190 -7.65 8.65 -14.72
CA MET A 190 -6.52 9.59 -14.70
C MET A 190 -6.15 10.10 -16.09
N SER A 191 -6.31 9.27 -17.13
CA SER A 191 -6.02 9.68 -18.52
C SER A 191 -6.81 10.90 -19.01
N SER A 192 -7.94 11.19 -18.35
CA SER A 192 -8.84 12.30 -18.68
C SER A 192 -8.71 13.51 -17.74
N LEU A 193 -7.87 13.42 -16.70
CA LEU A 193 -7.75 14.43 -15.65
C LEU A 193 -6.52 15.32 -15.82
N HIS A 194 -6.60 16.53 -15.28
CA HIS A 194 -5.43 17.38 -15.16
C HIS A 194 -4.57 16.97 -13.97
N LYS A 195 -3.25 16.96 -14.18
CA LYS A 195 -2.25 16.70 -13.14
C LYS A 195 -2.14 17.88 -12.17
N ASP A 196 -1.89 17.56 -10.91
CA ASP A 196 -1.56 18.49 -9.84
C ASP A 196 -0.32 19.33 -10.20
N SER A 197 -0.37 20.64 -9.93
CA SER A 197 0.73 21.55 -10.27
C SER A 197 1.82 21.58 -9.19
N HIS A 198 2.75 20.62 -9.26
CA HIS A 198 3.93 20.55 -8.39
C HIS A 198 5.21 20.32 -9.21
N PRO A 199 5.82 21.35 -9.83
CA PRO A 199 6.84 21.16 -10.87
C PRO A 199 8.06 20.32 -10.46
N LEU A 200 8.63 20.55 -9.28
CA LEU A 200 9.81 19.82 -8.80
C LEU A 200 9.48 18.38 -8.43
N TYR A 201 8.39 18.17 -7.69
CA TYR A 201 7.88 16.86 -7.31
C TYR A 201 7.50 16.03 -8.54
N ASN A 202 6.81 16.65 -9.50
CA ASN A 202 6.42 16.00 -10.74
C ASN A 202 7.64 15.62 -11.58
N ARG A 203 8.65 16.50 -11.65
CA ARG A 203 9.91 16.19 -12.34
C ARG A 203 10.66 15.03 -11.69
N TYR A 204 10.65 14.93 -10.36
CA TYR A 204 11.27 13.82 -9.64
C TYR A 204 10.64 12.48 -10.03
N TRP A 205 9.31 12.37 -9.93
CA TRP A 205 8.60 11.14 -10.25
C TRP A 205 8.62 10.79 -11.74
N ARG A 206 8.56 11.78 -12.65
CA ARG A 206 8.73 11.53 -14.09
C ARG A 206 10.07 10.92 -14.43
N ARG A 207 11.16 11.35 -13.78
CA ARG A 207 12.49 10.76 -13.98
C ARG A 207 12.55 9.31 -13.51
N ILE A 208 11.92 9.00 -12.38
CA ILE A 208 11.83 7.62 -11.88
C ILE A 208 11.05 6.76 -12.87
N ALA A 209 9.85 7.20 -13.27
CA ALA A 209 9.04 6.48 -14.25
C ALA A 209 9.80 6.23 -15.55
N GLN A 210 10.50 7.23 -16.08
CA GLN A 210 11.34 7.08 -17.27
C GLN A 210 12.49 6.08 -17.07
N ARG A 211 13.14 6.10 -15.91
CA ARG A 211 14.24 5.17 -15.59
C ARG A 211 13.75 3.72 -15.53
N GLU A 212 12.57 3.50 -14.97
CA GLU A 212 11.99 2.17 -14.80
C GLU A 212 11.15 1.71 -16.01
N GLY A 213 10.96 2.57 -17.02
CA GLY A 213 10.17 2.25 -18.21
C GLY A 213 8.65 2.24 -17.99
N ILE A 214 8.16 2.89 -16.92
CA ILE A 214 6.72 2.93 -16.62
C ILE A 214 6.01 3.86 -17.64
N PRO A 215 4.98 3.38 -18.35
CA PRO A 215 4.21 4.19 -19.29
C PRO A 215 3.51 5.35 -18.57
N LEU A 216 3.99 6.56 -18.82
CA LEU A 216 3.33 7.79 -18.38
C LEU A 216 2.30 8.22 -19.43
N ALA A 217 1.37 7.34 -19.80
CA ALA A 217 0.15 7.73 -20.50
C ALA A 217 -0.80 8.33 -19.44
N LEU A 218 -0.47 9.55 -19.03
CA LEU A 218 -1.19 10.39 -18.07
C LEU A 218 -1.29 11.80 -18.64
#